data_AF-A0A348PL33-F1
#
_entry.id   AF-A0A348PL33-F1
#
_cell.length_a   1.000
_cell.length_b   1.000
_cell.length_c   1.000
_cell.angle_alpha   90.00
_cell.angle_beta   90.00
_cell.angle_gamma   90.00
#
_symmetry.space_group_name_H-M   'P 1'
#
loop_
_entity.id
_entity.type
_entity.pdbx_description
1 polymer ?
#
loop_
_entity_poly.entity_id
_entity_poly.type
_entity_poly.pdbx_seq_one_letter_code
_entity_poly.pdbx_strand_id
1 'polypeptide(L)'
;MTQKLDIKIYAALVMGVLIYKVAEQFYGSIVFFSAYFEDVLALPILLKTSLLIVQYTNKDWSILILDKAEIITIAVVFSIYFEGVLPYFDYRFTADPLDIACYFFGAWFYSTYLNKALAVN
;
A
#
# COMPACT_ATOMS: atom_id res chain seq x y z
N MET A 1 -18.59 6.44 -12.77
CA MET A 1 -17.59 5.92 -13.73
C MET A 1 -16.24 5.61 -13.08
N THR A 2 -15.84 6.33 -12.03
CA THR A 2 -14.55 6.21 -11.31
C THR A 2 -14.40 4.95 -10.45
N GLN A 3 -15.47 4.38 -9.89
CA GLN A 3 -15.41 3.19 -9.03
C GLN A 3 -14.88 1.92 -9.73
N LYS A 4 -15.16 1.79 -11.03
CA LYS A 4 -14.62 0.66 -11.80
C LYS A 4 -13.14 0.85 -12.12
N LEU A 5 -12.61 2.07 -11.97
CA LEU A 5 -11.23 2.39 -12.28
C LEU A 5 -10.31 2.12 -11.09
N ASP A 6 -10.67 2.51 -9.86
CA ASP A 6 -9.84 2.23 -8.67
C ASP A 6 -9.69 0.72 -8.43
N ILE A 7 -10.75 -0.07 -8.65
CA ILE A 7 -10.67 -1.53 -8.56
C ILE A 7 -9.74 -2.10 -9.64
N LYS A 8 -9.78 -1.57 -10.87
CA LYS A 8 -8.86 -1.98 -11.94
C LYS A 8 -7.42 -1.61 -11.63
N ILE A 9 -7.17 -0.40 -11.11
CA ILE A 9 -5.84 0.03 -10.68
C ILE A 9 -5.36 -0.88 -9.56
N TYR A 10 -6.17 -1.11 -8.53
CA TYR A 10 -5.83 -2.02 -7.43
C TYR A 10 -5.49 -3.43 -7.93
N ALA A 11 -6.32 -4.00 -8.81
CA ALA A 11 -6.05 -5.31 -9.40
C ALA A 11 -4.73 -5.32 -10.19
N ALA A 12 -4.44 -4.25 -10.95
CA ALA A 12 -3.18 -4.11 -11.67
C ALA A 12 -1.97 -4.02 -10.73
N LEU A 13 -2.08 -3.32 -9.60
CA LEU A 13 -1.01 -3.25 -8.59
C LEU A 13 -0.74 -4.61 -7.96
N VAL A 14 -1.81 -5.32 -7.55
CA VAL A 14 -1.69 -6.69 -7.00
C VAL A 14 -1.07 -7.63 -8.01
N MET A 15 -1.54 -7.62 -9.26
CA MET A 15 -0.96 -8.43 -10.34
C MET A 15 0.50 -8.07 -10.60
N GLY A 16 0.85 -6.78 -10.57
CA GLY A 16 2.23 -6.30 -10.72
C GLY A 16 3.16 -6.86 -9.64
N VAL A 17 2.73 -6.83 -8.38
CA VAL A 17 3.51 -7.42 -7.26
C VAL A 17 3.62 -8.94 -7.40
N LEU A 18 2.54 -9.63 -7.76
CA LEU A 18 2.58 -11.08 -7.96
C LEU A 18 3.53 -11.49 -9.08
N ILE A 19 3.47 -10.81 -10.22
CA ILE A 19 4.39 -11.05 -11.34
C ILE A 19 5.83 -10.77 -10.93
N TYR A 20 6.06 -9.67 -10.20
CA TYR A 20 7.37 -9.31 -9.69
C TYR A 20 7.94 -10.39 -8.77
N LYS A 21 7.17 -10.86 -7.78
CA LYS A 21 7.61 -11.91 -6.85
C LYS A 21 7.88 -13.25 -7.54
N VAL A 22 7.07 -13.62 -8.53
CA VAL A 22 7.32 -14.80 -9.35
C VAL A 22 8.62 -14.63 -10.14
N ALA A 23 8.83 -13.48 -10.78
CA ALA A 23 10.05 -13.22 -11.54
C ALA A 23 11.30 -13.22 -10.65
N GLU A 24 11.23 -12.60 -9.46
CA GLU A 24 12.28 -12.60 -8.46
C GLU A 24 12.69 -14.03 -8.05
N GLN A 25 11.71 -14.91 -7.87
CA GLN A 25 11.95 -16.31 -7.51
C GLN A 25 12.69 -17.10 -8.60
N PHE A 26 12.44 -16.81 -9.89
CA PHE A 26 13.04 -17.55 -11.01
C PHE A 26 14.35 -16.95 -11.52
N TYR A 27 14.47 -15.62 -11.50
CA TYR A 27 15.59 -14.90 -12.15
C TYR A 27 16.52 -14.19 -11.15
N GLY A 28 16.19 -14.23 -9.85
CA GLY A 28 16.92 -13.49 -8.81
C GLY A 28 16.46 -12.04 -8.69
N SER A 29 16.83 -11.37 -7.60
CA SER A 29 16.44 -9.98 -7.34
C SER A 29 17.37 -8.99 -8.05
N ILE A 30 16.79 -7.96 -8.66
CA ILE A 30 17.54 -6.78 -9.13
C ILE A 30 17.52 -5.78 -7.98
N VAL A 31 18.67 -5.59 -7.32
CA VAL A 31 18.82 -4.85 -6.05
C VAL A 31 18.07 -3.51 -6.00
N PHE A 32 18.10 -2.72 -7.06
CA PHE A 32 17.43 -1.41 -7.08
C PHE A 32 15.90 -1.50 -7.21
N PHE A 33 15.41 -2.47 -7.98
CA PHE A 33 13.97 -2.71 -8.11
C PHE A 33 13.41 -3.43 -6.88
N SER A 34 14.18 -4.33 -6.26
CA SER A 34 13.76 -5.01 -5.02
C SER A 34 13.74 -4.10 -3.81
N ALA A 35 14.56 -3.05 -3.78
CA ALA A 35 14.72 -2.21 -2.59
C ALA A 35 13.60 -1.17 -2.39
N TYR A 36 12.95 -0.67 -3.44
CA TYR A 36 12.00 0.47 -3.30
C TYR A 36 10.66 0.25 -3.98
N PHE A 37 10.57 -0.68 -4.94
CA PHE A 37 9.30 -0.95 -5.64
C PHE A 37 8.25 -1.51 -4.68
N GLU A 38 8.68 -2.38 -3.76
CA GLU A 38 7.81 -3.01 -2.79
C GLU A 38 7.31 -1.99 -1.76
N ASP A 39 8.19 -1.12 -1.29
CA ASP A 39 7.85 -0.11 -0.28
C ASP A 39 6.87 0.94 -0.82
N VAL A 40 7.04 1.37 -2.08
CA VAL A 40 6.07 2.25 -2.74
C VAL A 40 4.69 1.59 -2.84
N LEU A 41 4.63 0.28 -3.09
CA LEU A 41 3.38 -0.46 -3.30
C LEU A 41 2.74 -0.96 -2.01
N ALA A 42 3.50 -1.04 -0.92
CA ALA A 42 3.04 -1.57 0.37
C ALA A 42 1.78 -0.84 0.87
N LEU A 43 1.84 0.48 1.04
CA LEU A 43 0.70 1.24 1.55
C LEU A 43 -0.51 1.29 0.59
N PRO A 44 -0.37 1.51 -0.73
CA PRO A 44 -1.48 1.43 -1.67
C PRO A 44 -2.28 0.14 -1.58
N ILE A 45 -1.57 -1.00 -1.53
CA ILE A 45 -2.20 -2.32 -1.47
C ILE A 45 -2.82 -2.50 -0.09
N LEU A 46 -2.05 -2.33 0.98
CA LEU A 46 -2.51 -2.55 2.36
C LEU A 46 -3.76 -1.72 2.69
N LEU A 47 -3.74 -0.41 2.40
CA LEU A 47 -4.86 0.49 2.68
C LEU A 47 -6.08 0.13 1.84
N LYS A 48 -5.91 -0.17 0.54
CA LYS A 48 -7.04 -0.53 -0.32
C LYS A 48 -7.63 -1.88 0.06
N THR A 49 -6.81 -2.88 0.35
CA THR A 49 -7.29 -4.19 0.83
C THR A 49 -8.08 -4.02 2.12
N SER A 50 -7.54 -3.26 3.09
CA SER A 50 -8.21 -3.01 4.37
C SER A 50 -9.54 -2.28 4.19
N LEU A 51 -9.56 -1.21 3.39
CA LEU A 51 -10.79 -0.46 3.10
C LEU A 51 -11.85 -1.35 2.44
N LEU A 52 -11.46 -2.15 1.43
CA LEU A 52 -12.38 -3.06 0.75
C LEU A 52 -12.95 -4.09 1.74
N ILE A 53 -12.13 -4.69 2.60
CA ILE A 53 -12.60 -5.67 3.61
C ILE A 53 -13.68 -5.04 4.49
N VAL A 54 -13.44 -3.84 4.99
CA VAL A 54 -14.37 -3.10 5.86
C VAL A 54 -15.68 -2.78 5.12
N GLN A 55 -15.57 -2.25 3.89
CA GLN A 55 -16.72 -1.89 3.04
C GLN A 55 -17.56 -3.11 2.60
N TYR A 56 -16.93 -4.27 2.39
CA TYR A 56 -17.63 -5.51 1.99
C TYR A 56 -18.27 -6.23 3.18
N THR A 57 -17.64 -6.18 4.35
CA THR A 57 -18.11 -6.89 5.54
C THR A 57 -19.30 -6.18 6.17
N ASN A 58 -19.32 -4.85 6.14
CA ASN A 58 -20.41 -4.05 6.68
C ASN A 58 -21.02 -3.16 5.59
N LYS A 59 -22.27 -3.45 5.22
CA LYS A 59 -23.02 -2.69 4.21
C LYS A 59 -23.17 -1.22 4.59
N ASP A 60 -23.31 -0.89 5.87
CA ASP A 60 -23.42 0.50 6.32
C ASP A 60 -22.10 1.27 6.11
N TRP A 61 -20.99 0.55 5.99
CA TRP A 61 -19.67 1.10 5.75
C TRP A 61 -19.27 1.06 4.27
N SER A 62 -20.16 0.69 3.35
CA SER A 62 -19.85 0.71 1.92
C SER A 62 -19.53 2.12 1.40
N ILE A 63 -19.94 3.17 2.10
CA ILE A 63 -19.65 4.57 1.79
C ILE A 63 -18.38 5.10 2.48
N LEU A 64 -17.77 4.31 3.36
CA LEU A 64 -16.59 4.71 4.12
C LEU A 64 -15.46 5.09 3.16
N ILE A 65 -14.81 6.21 3.45
CA ILE A 65 -13.55 6.64 2.84
C ILE A 65 -12.65 7.15 3.94
N LEU A 66 -11.34 6.97 3.78
CA LEU A 66 -10.38 7.50 4.75
C LEU A 66 -10.17 8.99 4.51
N ASP A 67 -10.10 9.79 5.56
CA ASP A 67 -9.68 11.17 5.44
C ASP A 67 -8.15 11.26 5.24
N LYS A 68 -7.65 12.45 4.88
CA LYS A 68 -6.21 12.64 4.65
C LYS A 68 -5.39 12.52 5.94
N ALA A 69 -5.94 12.90 7.09
CA ALA A 69 -5.23 12.84 8.36
C ALA A 69 -5.05 11.39 8.81
N GLU A 70 -6.05 10.54 8.63
CA GLU A 70 -6.00 9.09 8.84
C GLU A 70 -4.92 8.46 7.96
N ILE A 71 -4.91 8.77 6.66
CA ILE A 71 -3.91 8.23 5.71
C ILE A 71 -2.50 8.66 6.12
N ILE A 72 -2.30 9.94 6.47
CA ILE A 72 -0.99 10.46 6.92
C ILE A 72 -0.59 9.79 8.24
N THR A 73 -1.52 9.64 9.18
CA THR A 73 -1.25 8.99 10.47
C THR A 73 -0.81 7.55 10.26
N ILE A 74 -1.51 6.81 9.39
CA ILE A 74 -1.12 5.43 9.06
C ILE A 74 0.27 5.40 8.41
N ALA A 75 0.57 6.31 7.48
CA ALA A 75 1.89 6.38 6.86
C ALA A 75 3.01 6.64 7.90
N VAL A 76 2.80 7.59 8.81
CA VAL A 76 3.73 7.89 9.91
C VAL A 76 3.94 6.68 10.81
N VAL A 77 2.86 6.04 11.26
CA VAL A 77 2.94 4.85 12.13
C VAL A 77 3.64 3.71 11.40
N PHE A 78 3.35 3.50 10.11
CA PHE A 78 3.99 2.48 9.29
C PHE A 78 5.49 2.74 9.15
N SER A 79 5.89 3.96 8.80
CA SER A 79 7.31 4.34 8.70
C SER A 79 8.05 4.16 10.03
N ILE A 80 7.48 4.62 11.14
CA ILE A 80 8.10 4.45 12.46
C ILE A 80 8.27 2.97 12.80
N TYR A 81 7.27 2.14 12.49
CA TYR A 81 7.34 0.72 12.79
C TYR A 81 8.39 0.00 11.94
N PHE A 82 8.35 0.14 10.61
CA PHE A 82 9.23 -0.59 9.70
C PHE A 82 10.67 -0.07 9.72
N GLU A 83 10.88 1.25 9.80
CA GLU A 83 12.23 1.83 9.79
C GLU A 83 12.80 2.07 11.18
N GLY A 84 11.93 2.37 12.15
CA GLY A 84 12.35 2.82 13.49
C GLY A 84 12.27 1.75 14.57
N VAL A 85 11.46 0.69 14.39
CA VAL A 85 11.26 -0.34 15.43
C VAL A 85 11.83 -1.67 14.96
N LEU A 86 11.45 -2.13 13.78
CA LEU A 86 11.75 -3.47 13.28
C LEU A 86 13.26 -3.79 13.16
N PRO A 87 14.15 -2.87 12.75
CA PRO A 87 15.60 -3.14 12.66
C PRO A 87 16.26 -3.46 14.00
N TYR A 88 15.63 -3.06 15.12
CA TYR A 88 16.11 -3.40 16.46
C TYR A 88 15.80 -4.84 16.87
N PHE A 89 14.84 -5.49 16.21
CA PHE A 89 14.42 -6.86 16.51
C PHE A 89 14.95 -7.87 15.51
N ASP A 90 15.19 -7.45 14.25
CA ASP A 90 15.59 -8.34 13.18
C ASP A 90 16.60 -7.65 12.23
N TYR A 91 17.79 -8.24 12.17
CA TYR A 91 18.94 -7.74 11.41
C TYR A 91 18.74 -7.76 9.89
N ARG A 92 17.66 -8.38 9.40
CA ARG A 92 17.30 -8.37 7.97
C ARG A 92 16.73 -7.02 7.53
N PHE A 93 16.21 -6.23 8.45
CA PHE A 93 15.65 -4.91 8.16
C PHE A 93 16.73 -3.85 8.36
N THR A 94 16.90 -3.01 7.35
CA THR A 94 17.83 -1.88 7.39
C THR A 94 17.00 -0.63 7.58
N ALA A 95 17.41 0.26 8.49
CA ALA A 95 16.79 1.57 8.60
C ALA A 95 17.22 2.42 7.39
N ASP A 96 16.38 2.49 6.35
CA ASP A 96 16.58 3.33 5.17
C ASP A 96 15.56 4.50 5.17
N PRO A 97 16.01 5.74 5.41
CA PRO A 97 15.13 6.91 5.32
C PRO A 97 14.45 7.10 3.96
N LEU A 98 14.95 6.49 2.89
CA LEU A 98 14.29 6.51 1.57
C LEU A 98 12.99 5.70 1.56
N ASP A 99 12.87 4.67 2.41
CA ASP A 99 11.66 3.85 2.51
C ASP A 99 10.51 4.65 3.11
N ILE A 100 10.82 5.57 4.03
CA ILE A 100 9.87 6.58 4.52
C ILE A 100 9.28 7.36 3.34
N ALA A 101 10.12 7.89 2.45
CA ALA A 101 9.65 8.63 1.28
C ALA A 101 8.79 7.75 0.34
N CYS A 102 9.17 6.48 0.16
CA CYS A 102 8.41 5.49 -0.61
C CYS A 102 7.02 5.25 0.00
N TYR A 103 6.92 5.09 1.31
CA TYR A 103 5.66 4.95 2.03
C TYR A 103 4.76 6.18 1.84
N PHE A 104 5.29 7.39 2.05
CA PHE A 104 4.50 8.62 1.85
C PHE A 104 4.04 8.79 0.40
N PHE A 105 4.87 8.41 -0.58
CA PHE A 105 4.47 8.42 -1.99
C PHE A 105 3.34 7.42 -2.27
N GLY A 106 3.45 6.21 -1.73
CA GLY A 106 2.39 5.20 -1.79
C GLY A 106 1.08 5.68 -1.14
N ALA A 107 1.16 6.30 0.05
CA ALA A 107 0.01 6.86 0.75
C ALA A 107 -0.67 7.98 -0.05
N TRP A 108 0.12 8.85 -0.69
CA TRP A 108 -0.37 9.89 -1.59
C TRP A 108 -1.07 9.31 -2.83
N PHE A 109 -0.47 8.29 -3.44
CA PHE A 109 -1.07 7.56 -4.57
C PHE A 109 -2.42 6.95 -4.18
N TYR A 110 -2.47 6.27 -3.02
CA TYR A 110 -3.70 5.71 -2.47
C TYR A 110 -4.78 6.78 -2.28
N SER A 111 -4.43 7.89 -1.62
CA SER A 111 -5.37 8.99 -1.34
C SER A 111 -5.99 9.56 -2.62
N THR A 112 -5.24 9.57 -3.72
CA THR A 112 -5.68 10.19 -4.98
C THR A 112 -6.51 9.21 -5.81
N TYR A 113 -6.03 7.98 -5.98
CA TYR A 113 -6.54 7.04 -6.98
C TYR A 113 -7.37 5.88 -6.41
N LEU A 114 -7.10 5.44 -5.17
CA LEU A 114 -7.66 4.19 -4.64
C LEU A 114 -8.70 4.39 -3.52
N ASN A 115 -8.61 5.50 -2.79
CA ASN A 115 -9.53 5.83 -1.70
C ASN A 115 -10.91 6.27 -2.24
N LYS A 116 -11.77 5.28 -2.50
CA LYS A 116 -13.12 5.44 -3.06
C LYS A 116 -14.11 4.54 -2.32
N ALA A 117 -15.34 5.01 -2.20
CA ALA A 117 -16.46 4.26 -1.65
C ALA A 117 -16.87 3.08 -2.57
N LEU A 118 -17.34 1.98 -1.96
CA LEU A 118 -17.88 0.79 -2.63
C LEU A 118 -19.35 0.93 -3.04
N ALA A 119 -20.13 1.77 -2.36
CA ALA A 119 -21.44 2.18 -2.86
C ALA A 119 -21.34 3.61 -3.39
N VAL A 120 -21.65 3.77 -4.68
CA VAL A 120 -21.88 5.09 -5.29
C VAL A 120 -23.38 5.15 -5.54
N ASN A 121 -24.11 5.84 -4.67
CA ASN A 121 -25.48 6.28 -5.00
C ASN A 121 -25.43 7.32 -6.11
#